data_AF-A0A811S7I7-F1
#
_entry.id   AF-A0A811S7I7-F1
#
_cell.length_a   1.000
_cell.length_b   1.000
_cell.length_c   1.000
_cell.angle_alpha   90.00
_cell.angle_beta   90.00
_cell.angle_gamma   90.00
#
_symmetry.space_group_name_H-M   'P 1'
#
loop_
_entity.id
_entity.type
_entity.pdbx_description
1 polymer ?
#
loop_
_entity_poly.entity_id
_entity_poly.type
_entity_poly.pdbx_seq_one_letter_code
_entity_poly.pdbx_strand_id
1 'polypeptide(L)'
;MQELVEELGIYMLFFDRAGYGDSDANLKRSFKSDAMDIEELADALQFGDKFYVVGCSMGGYPAWRIAAIAACTSPSPFRLAGVALATPAVNYWWSLLD
;
A
#
# COMPACT_ATOMS: atom_id res chain seq x y z
N MET A 1 -20.42 0.96 9.50
CA MET A 1 -18.98 0.79 9.20
C MET A 1 -18.15 1.65 10.13
N GLN A 2 -18.40 2.96 10.18
CA GLN A 2 -17.69 3.86 11.10
C GLN A 2 -17.77 3.43 12.57
N GLU A 3 -18.96 3.06 13.07
CA GLU A 3 -19.13 2.52 14.42
C GLU A 3 -18.25 1.28 14.70
N LEU A 4 -18.14 0.36 13.74
CA LEU A 4 -17.31 -0.85 13.87
C LEU A 4 -15.81 -0.52 13.82
N VAL A 5 -15.41 0.44 13.00
CA VAL A 5 -14.01 0.92 12.89
C VAL A 5 -13.58 1.56 14.19
N GLU A 6 -14.45 2.39 14.79
CA GLU A 6 -14.22 3.01 16.09
C GLU A 6 -14.21 1.97 17.22
N GLU A 7 -15.16 1.04 17.24
CA GLU A 7 -15.24 -0.04 18.23
C GLU A 7 -13.98 -0.93 18.21
N LEU A 8 -13.47 -1.24 17.01
CA LEU A 8 -12.25 -2.04 16.84
C LEU A 8 -10.96 -1.22 16.97
N GLY A 9 -11.05 0.11 17.16
CA GLY A 9 -9.88 0.99 17.24
C GLY A 9 -9.03 1.02 15.98
N ILE A 10 -9.65 0.82 14.81
CA ILE A 10 -8.95 0.79 13.52
C ILE A 10 -8.68 2.22 13.05
N TYR A 11 -7.42 2.54 12.80
CA TYR A 11 -7.03 3.77 12.13
C TYR A 11 -7.00 3.54 10.61
N MET A 12 -7.86 4.24 9.87
CA MET A 12 -7.88 4.20 8.41
C MET A 12 -7.16 5.42 7.83
N LEU A 13 -6.17 5.17 6.97
CA LEU A 13 -5.44 6.20 6.25
C LEU A 13 -5.74 6.10 4.75
N PHE A 14 -6.09 7.24 4.17
CA PHE A 14 -6.17 7.43 2.72
C PHE A 14 -5.16 8.50 2.36
N PHE A 15 -4.39 8.27 1.30
CA PHE A 15 -3.44 9.23 0.80
C PHE A 15 -3.46 9.19 -0.73
N ASP A 16 -3.13 10.33 -1.34
CA ASP A 16 -2.94 10.41 -2.77
C ASP A 16 -1.56 9.86 -3.12
N ARG A 17 -1.47 8.98 -4.12
CA ARG A 17 -0.17 8.51 -4.61
C ARG A 17 0.49 9.56 -5.48
N ALA A 18 1.80 9.47 -5.65
CA ALA A 18 2.55 10.34 -6.55
C ALA A 18 1.88 10.47 -7.95
N GLY A 19 1.59 11.72 -8.32
CA GLY A 19 0.91 12.10 -9.57
C GLY A 19 -0.63 12.01 -9.55
N TYR A 20 -1.25 11.82 -8.39
CA TYR A 20 -2.71 11.88 -8.21
C TYR A 20 -3.08 12.93 -7.16
N GLY A 21 -4.31 13.45 -7.27
CA GLY A 21 -4.89 14.37 -6.30
C GLY A 21 -3.97 15.54 -5.97
N ASP A 22 -3.67 15.71 -4.69
CA ASP A 22 -2.82 16.79 -4.18
C ASP A 22 -1.34 16.39 -4.04
N SER A 23 -0.97 15.17 -4.45
CA SER A 23 0.42 14.70 -4.38
C SER A 23 1.23 15.12 -5.61
N ASP A 24 2.49 15.48 -5.36
CA ASP A 24 3.44 15.82 -6.40
C ASP A 24 3.63 14.68 -7.42
N ALA A 25 3.88 15.07 -8.67
CA ALA A 25 4.20 14.11 -9.72
C ALA A 25 5.61 13.53 -9.53
N ASN A 26 5.74 12.21 -9.52
CA ASN A 26 7.03 11.52 -9.59
C ASN A 26 7.25 10.95 -10.99
N LEU A 27 8.07 11.64 -11.81
CA LEU A 27 8.41 11.19 -13.17
C LEU A 27 9.19 9.87 -13.20
N LYS A 28 9.78 9.47 -12.06
CA LYS A 28 10.51 8.21 -11.88
C LYS A 28 9.71 7.21 -11.04
N ARG A 29 8.38 7.36 -10.95
CA ARG A 29 7.53 6.46 -10.17
C ARG A 29 7.76 5.02 -10.63
N SER A 30 7.98 4.16 -9.66
CA SER A 30 8.17 2.72 -9.82
C SER A 30 7.38 1.99 -8.75
N PHE A 31 7.27 0.67 -8.86
CA PHE A 31 6.58 -0.12 -7.83
C PHE A 31 7.31 -0.09 -6.51
N LYS A 32 8.64 -0.03 -6.57
CA LYS A 32 9.47 0.15 -5.39
C LYS A 32 9.18 1.49 -4.73
N SER A 33 9.06 2.58 -5.49
CA SER A 33 8.72 3.88 -4.89
C SER A 33 7.32 3.86 -4.27
N ASP A 34 6.32 3.27 -4.94
CA ASP A 34 4.96 3.15 -4.37
C ASP A 34 4.95 2.40 -3.03
N ALA A 35 5.79 1.36 -2.89
CA ALA A 35 5.91 0.61 -1.64
C ALA A 35 6.67 1.40 -0.55
N MET A 36 7.72 2.14 -0.94
CA MET A 36 8.48 3.01 -0.04
C MET A 36 7.63 4.16 0.49
N ASP A 37 6.79 4.78 -0.35
CA ASP A 37 5.90 5.87 0.07
C ASP A 37 4.99 5.43 1.24
N ILE A 38 4.52 4.18 1.23
CA ILE A 38 3.68 3.63 2.31
C ILE A 38 4.47 3.38 3.58
N GLU A 39 5.68 2.83 3.47
CA GLU A 39 6.56 2.63 4.64
C GLU A 39 6.96 3.97 5.25
N GLU A 40 7.35 4.95 4.44
CA GLU A 40 7.69 6.31 4.88
C GLU A 40 6.50 6.99 5.56
N LEU A 41 5.31 6.85 5.00
CA LEU A 41 4.09 7.39 5.59
C LEU A 41 3.73 6.69 6.91
N ALA A 42 3.88 5.36 6.97
CA ALA A 42 3.68 4.58 8.18
C ALA A 42 4.71 4.94 9.27
N ASP A 43 5.95 5.24 8.91
CA ASP A 43 6.99 5.72 9.83
C ASP A 43 6.67 7.13 10.34
N ALA A 44 6.32 8.05 9.43
CA ALA A 44 5.98 9.44 9.76
C ALA A 44 4.77 9.54 10.69
N LEU A 45 3.79 8.66 10.51
CA LEU A 45 2.59 8.55 11.36
C LEU A 45 2.78 7.61 12.56
N GLN A 46 3.96 7.00 12.70
CA GLN A 46 4.28 6.07 13.78
C GLN A 46 3.26 4.92 13.90
N PHE A 47 2.79 4.41 12.76
CA PHE A 47 2.10 3.13 12.73
C PHE A 47 3.06 2.09 13.32
N GLY A 48 2.58 1.28 14.26
CA GLY A 48 3.42 0.36 15.01
C GLY A 48 4.08 -0.71 14.14
N ASP A 49 4.42 -1.84 14.75
CA ASP A 49 5.29 -2.83 14.10
C ASP A 49 4.70 -3.45 12.83
N LYS A 50 3.37 -3.39 12.65
CA LYS A 50 2.70 -3.88 11.45
C LYS A 50 1.49 -3.06 11.03
N PHE A 51 1.20 -3.04 9.74
CA PHE A 51 0.01 -2.44 9.15
C PHE A 51 -0.60 -3.32 8.04
N TYR A 52 -1.83 -3.02 7.66
CA TYR A 52 -2.54 -3.67 6.55
C TYR A 52 -2.74 -2.70 5.40
N VAL A 53 -2.72 -3.20 4.16
CA VAL A 53 -3.02 -2.40 2.96
C VAL A 53 -4.31 -2.91 2.34
N VAL A 54 -5.19 -1.99 1.94
CA VAL A 54 -6.42 -2.30 1.22
C VAL A 54 -6.39 -1.66 -0.16
N GLY A 55 -6.42 -2.49 -1.20
CA GLY A 55 -6.51 -2.03 -2.59
C GLY A 55 -7.93 -2.13 -3.13
N CYS A 56 -8.54 -1.01 -3.51
CA CYS A 56 -9.88 -0.97 -4.12
C CYS A 56 -9.80 -0.55 -5.59
N SER A 57 -10.51 -1.24 -6.49
CA SER A 57 -10.56 -0.90 -7.92
C SER A 57 -9.14 -0.75 -8.52
N MET A 58 -8.80 0.40 -9.11
CA MET A 58 -7.47 0.69 -9.63
C MET A 58 -6.37 0.67 -8.55
N GLY A 59 -6.73 0.88 -7.28
CA GLY A 59 -5.84 0.72 -6.12
C GLY A 59 -5.47 -0.74 -5.82
N GLY A 60 -6.14 -1.72 -6.44
CA GLY A 60 -5.79 -3.14 -6.32
C GLY A 60 -4.42 -3.46 -6.94
N TYR A 61 -4.07 -2.81 -8.04
CA TYR A 61 -2.77 -2.96 -8.70
C TYR A 61 -1.58 -2.63 -7.79
N PRO A 62 -1.47 -1.41 -7.22
CA PRO A 62 -0.35 -1.08 -6.35
C PRO A 62 -0.35 -1.97 -5.10
N ALA A 63 -1.50 -2.23 -4.49
CA ALA A 63 -1.61 -3.10 -3.31
C ALA A 63 -1.09 -4.52 -3.56
N TRP A 64 -1.41 -5.12 -4.72
CA TRP A 64 -0.88 -6.43 -5.12
C TRP A 64 0.64 -6.41 -5.28
N ARG A 65 1.18 -5.38 -5.92
CA ARG A 65 2.64 -5.27 -6.13
C ARG A 65 3.40 -5.02 -4.84
N ILE A 66 2.83 -4.26 -3.90
CA ILE A 66 3.39 -4.07 -2.56
C ILE A 66 3.50 -5.42 -1.83
N ALA A 67 2.45 -6.25 -1.88
CA ALA A 67 2.52 -7.60 -1.34
C ALA A 67 3.64 -8.45 -1.98
N ALA A 68 3.80 -8.35 -3.30
CA ALA A 68 4.86 -9.07 -4.02
C ALA A 68 6.27 -8.60 -3.60
N ILE A 69 6.49 -7.28 -3.50
CA ILE A 69 7.77 -6.72 -3.04
C ILE A 69 8.05 -7.14 -1.60
N ALA A 70 7.07 -7.04 -0.70
CA ALA A 70 7.21 -7.48 0.69
C ALA A 70 7.62 -8.96 0.80
N ALA A 71 7.06 -9.82 -0.07
CA ALA A 71 7.38 -11.25 -0.09
C ALA A 71 8.78 -11.56 -0.67
N CYS A 72 9.24 -10.79 -1.67
CA CYS A 72 10.50 -11.04 -2.37
C CYS A 72 11.72 -10.38 -1.71
N THR A 73 11.52 -9.42 -0.80
CA THR A 73 12.62 -8.62 -0.23
C THR A 73 13.01 -9.13 1.16
N SER A 74 13.80 -10.20 1.25
CA SER A 74 14.45 -10.60 2.51
C SER A 74 15.84 -9.97 2.64
N PRO A 75 16.21 -9.32 3.78
CA PRO A 75 15.50 -9.21 5.06
C PRO A 75 15.01 -7.77 5.30
N SER A 76 14.32 -7.14 4.34
CA SER A 76 13.79 -5.78 4.57
C SER A 76 12.62 -5.87 5.56
N PRO A 77 12.52 -4.97 6.56
CA PRO A 77 11.45 -4.98 7.55
C PRO A 77 10.20 -4.32 6.95
N PHE A 78 9.69 -4.87 5.83
CA PHE A 78 8.44 -4.37 5.28
C PHE A 78 7.33 -4.75 6.26
N ARG A 79 6.74 -3.77 6.95
CA ARG A 79 5.86 -3.96 8.12
C ARG A 79 4.44 -4.39 7.72
N LEU A 80 4.29 -4.99 6.54
CA LEU A 80 3.01 -5.42 6.01
C LEU A 80 2.55 -6.71 6.69
N ALA A 81 1.50 -6.61 7.52
CA ALA A 81 0.81 -7.78 8.08
C ALA A 81 -0.05 -8.52 7.05
N GLY A 82 -0.58 -7.80 6.06
CA GLY A 82 -1.40 -8.39 5.01
C GLY A 82 -2.01 -7.38 4.05
N VAL A 83 -2.58 -7.91 2.96
CA VAL A 83 -3.26 -7.12 1.93
C VAL A 83 -4.66 -7.65 1.70
N ALA A 84 -5.64 -6.75 1.64
CA ALA A 84 -6.99 -7.03 1.17
C ALA A 84 -7.22 -6.37 -0.19
N LEU A 85 -7.87 -7.08 -1.11
CA LEU A 85 -8.22 -6.58 -2.44
C LEU A 85 -9.74 -6.55 -2.60
N ALA A 86 -10.29 -5.38 -2.88
CA ALA A 86 -11.71 -5.16 -3.12
C ALA A 86 -11.92 -4.76 -4.59
N THR A 87 -12.68 -5.58 -5.34
CA THR A 87 -12.95 -5.37 -6.77
C THR A 87 -11.73 -4.92 -7.59
N PRO A 88 -10.56 -5.57 -7.43
CA PRO A 88 -9.31 -5.05 -7.96
C PRO A 88 -9.29 -5.08 -9.49
N ALA A 89 -8.86 -3.98 -10.11
CA ALA A 89 -8.43 -3.99 -11.49
C ALA A 89 -7.00 -4.57 -11.53
N VAL A 90 -6.90 -5.90 -11.56
CA VAL A 90 -5.64 -6.64 -11.64
C VAL A 90 -5.47 -7.31 -12.98
N ASN A 91 -4.29 -7.15 -13.58
CA ASN A 91 -3.82 -7.97 -14.67
C ASN A 91 -2.91 -9.06 -14.07
N TYR A 92 -3.36 -10.32 -14.16
CA TYR A 92 -2.64 -11.49 -13.65
C TYR A 92 -1.29 -11.75 -14.35
N TRP A 93 -1.03 -11.08 -15.47
CA TRP A 93 0.19 -11.23 -16.27
C TRP A 93 1.24 -10.17 -15.97
N TRP A 94 1.03 -9.30 -14.98
CA TRP A 94 2.02 -8.29 -14.63
C TRP A 94 3.31 -8.91 -14.08
N SER A 95 4.44 -8.58 -14.72
CA SER A 95 5.77 -8.96 -14.24
C SER A 95 5.99 -8.45 -12.81
N LEU A 96 6.42 -9.35 -11.93
CA LEU A 96 6.59 -9.09 -10.50
C LEU A 96 7.82 -8.21 -10.20
N LEU A 97 8.70 -7.95 -11.17
CA LEU A 97 10.06 -7.44 -10.92
C LEU A 97 10.55 -6.33 -11.87
N ASP A 98 9.66 -5.66 -12.62
CA ASP A 98 10.07 -4.54 -13.50
C ASP A 98 10.18 -3.20 -12.74
#